data_AF-A0A950VSF0-F1
#
_entry.id   AF-A0A950VSF0-F1
#
_cell.length_a   1.000
_cell.length_b   1.000
_cell.length_c   1.000
_cell.angle_alpha   90.00
_cell.angle_beta   90.00
_cell.angle_gamma   90.00
#
_symmetry.space_group_name_H-M   'P 1'
#
loop_
_entity.id
_entity.type
_entity.pdbx_description
1 polymer ?
#
loop_
_entity_poly.entity_id
_entity_poly.type
_entity_poly.pdbx_seq_one_letter_code
_entity_poly.pdbx_strand_id
1 'polypeptide(L)'
;MPIARSGVLWRRIFFLLLIASTASFVSYVQHEFPHGGSRWGVIYGSVGFVLCFLLAFFGVRKRWYRSTFGTVEQWMQSHIYLGVFVLIILLFHAGGRFGDKVAVATLVLVAIVVLSGILGAILYITVPRLLTEVESNLTVDEVSEQINQLGKQMARISSGRSAPFQRIYEQLIRELSPGWLAGWRLLFSRMRRGKAPLADWTNLLSLVQKDEQEELRQLLVVSRQRKELLIRLMYQQRYKNILEFWLYIHVPFTILLLLFAILHVAAVFYYGRISW
;
A
#
# COMPACT_ATOMS: atom_id res chain seq x y z
N MET A 1 12.89 13.17 10.02
CA MET A 1 12.78 13.32 8.56
C MET A 1 12.13 14.67 8.27
N PRO A 2 12.72 15.52 7.41
CA PRO A 2 12.12 16.82 7.09
C PRO A 2 10.76 16.55 6.46
N ILE A 3 9.73 17.27 6.93
CA ILE A 3 8.40 17.24 6.30
C ILE A 3 8.62 17.59 4.83
N ALA A 4 8.43 16.61 3.94
CA ALA A 4 8.72 16.78 2.54
C ALA A 4 7.95 18.00 2.01
N ARG A 5 8.67 18.97 1.44
CA ARG A 5 8.11 20.24 0.94
C ARG A 5 6.96 20.03 -0.06
N SER A 6 6.91 18.86 -0.69
CA SER A 6 5.86 18.37 -1.59
C SER A 6 4.47 18.29 -0.94
N GLY A 7 4.37 17.80 0.30
CA GLY A 7 3.09 17.69 1.01
C GLY A 7 2.50 19.07 1.32
N VAL A 8 3.34 20.03 1.70
CA VAL A 8 2.91 21.41 1.96
C VAL A 8 2.43 22.09 0.67
N LEU A 9 3.11 21.86 -0.46
CA LEU A 9 2.72 22.40 -1.76
C LEU A 9 1.35 21.89 -2.19
N TRP A 10 1.14 20.58 -2.25
CA TRP A 10 -0.13 20.00 -2.70
C TRP A 10 -1.29 20.30 -1.78
N ARG A 11 -1.04 20.40 -0.46
CA ARG A 11 -2.03 20.89 0.49
C ARG A 11 -2.46 22.33 0.19
N ARG A 12 -1.51 23.22 -0.11
CA ARG A 12 -1.82 24.61 -0.50
C ARG A 12 -2.63 24.66 -1.80
N ILE A 13 -2.20 23.91 -2.82
CA ILE A 13 -2.93 23.80 -4.10
C ILE A 13 -4.36 23.30 -3.86
N PHE A 14 -4.53 22.25 -3.05
CA PHE A 14 -5.84 21.71 -2.71
C PHE A 14 -6.74 22.76 -2.06
N PHE A 15 -6.27 23.47 -1.03
CA PHE A 15 -7.08 24.49 -0.37
C PHE A 15 -7.38 25.69 -1.29
N LEU A 16 -6.44 26.10 -2.14
CA LEU A 16 -6.70 27.14 -3.14
C LEU A 16 -7.79 26.72 -4.12
N LEU A 17 -7.69 25.51 -4.67
CA LEU A 17 -8.70 24.95 -5.58
C LEU A 17 -10.06 24.81 -4.88
N LEU A 18 -10.06 24.34 -3.63
CA LEU A 18 -11.27 24.17 -2.83
C LEU A 18 -11.95 25.52 -2.54
N ILE A 19 -11.19 26.54 -2.12
CA ILE A 19 -11.72 27.87 -1.84
C ILE A 19 -12.26 28.49 -3.14
N ALA A 20 -11.51 28.41 -4.24
CA ALA A 20 -11.93 28.96 -5.52
C ALA A 20 -13.19 28.27 -6.06
N SER A 21 -13.25 26.93 -6.03
CA SER A 21 -14.42 26.19 -6.50
C SER A 21 -15.64 26.40 -5.59
N THR A 22 -15.44 26.48 -4.27
CA THR A 22 -16.53 26.76 -3.32
C THR A 22 -17.06 28.18 -3.49
N ALA A 23 -16.18 29.18 -3.65
CA ALA A 23 -16.62 30.56 -3.93
C ALA A 23 -17.39 30.66 -5.25
N SER A 24 -16.91 29.97 -6.29
CA SER A 24 -17.61 29.84 -7.56
C SER A 24 -18.98 29.16 -7.39
N PHE A 25 -19.07 28.09 -6.61
CA PHE A 25 -20.33 27.38 -6.36
C PHE A 25 -21.32 28.20 -5.53
N VAL A 26 -20.86 28.93 -4.52
CA VAL A 26 -21.69 29.85 -3.73
C VAL A 26 -22.24 30.97 -4.63
N SER A 27 -21.39 31.55 -5.48
CA SER A 27 -21.85 32.53 -6.47
C SER A 27 -22.87 31.94 -7.43
N TYR A 28 -22.66 30.70 -7.89
CA TYR A 28 -23.59 29.99 -8.76
C TYR A 28 -24.97 29.81 -8.08
N VAL A 29 -25.00 29.29 -6.85
CA VAL A 29 -26.24 29.09 -6.06
C VAL A 29 -27.04 30.38 -5.85
N GLN A 30 -26.37 31.54 -5.79
CA GLN A 30 -27.02 32.84 -5.61
C GLN A 30 -27.74 33.33 -6.88
N HIS A 31 -27.30 32.92 -8.07
CA HIS A 31 -27.84 33.40 -9.34
C HIS A 31 -28.81 32.40 -9.99
N GLU A 32 -28.63 31.10 -9.75
CA GLU A 32 -29.42 30.04 -10.38
C GLU A 32 -29.44 28.79 -9.50
N PHE A 33 -30.50 27.99 -9.62
CA PHE A 33 -30.59 26.69 -8.93
C PHE A 33 -29.55 25.70 -9.49
N PRO A 34 -28.69 25.10 -8.64
CA PRO A 34 -27.67 24.15 -9.09
C PRO A 34 -28.21 22.87 -9.73
N HIS A 35 -27.73 22.54 -10.93
CA HIS A 35 -27.90 21.21 -11.53
C HIS A 35 -26.86 20.92 -12.61
N GLY A 36 -26.64 19.63 -12.90
CA GLY A 36 -25.58 19.18 -13.81
C GLY A 36 -25.75 19.61 -15.27
N GLY A 37 -26.98 19.90 -15.70
CA GLY A 37 -27.28 20.40 -17.04
C GLY A 37 -27.12 21.91 -17.24
N SER A 38 -26.88 22.69 -16.18
CA SER A 38 -26.64 24.14 -16.30
C SER A 38 -25.25 24.41 -16.89
N ARG A 39 -25.00 25.65 -17.33
CA ARG A 39 -23.67 26.04 -17.85
C ARG A 39 -22.56 25.79 -16.82
N TRP A 40 -22.78 26.17 -15.55
CA TRP A 40 -21.82 25.95 -14.46
C TRP A 40 -21.69 24.48 -14.09
N GLY A 41 -22.81 23.75 -14.06
CA GLY A 41 -22.84 22.30 -13.86
C GLY A 41 -21.99 21.56 -14.88
N VAL A 42 -22.13 21.88 -16.18
CA VAL A 42 -21.33 21.28 -17.25
C VAL A 42 -19.83 21.60 -17.09
N ILE A 43 -19.47 22.81 -16.65
CA ILE A 43 -18.07 23.16 -16.37
C ILE A 43 -17.51 22.28 -15.24
N TYR A 44 -18.22 22.17 -14.11
CA TYR A 44 -17.79 21.29 -13.02
C TYR A 44 -17.69 19.83 -13.45
N GLY A 45 -18.68 19.33 -14.19
CA GLY A 45 -18.69 17.97 -14.73
C GLY A 45 -17.50 17.70 -15.66
N SER A 46 -17.19 18.64 -16.56
CA SER A 46 -16.08 18.55 -17.50
C SER A 46 -14.73 18.55 -16.78
N VAL A 47 -14.54 19.44 -15.80
CA VAL A 47 -13.33 19.48 -14.97
C VAL A 47 -13.17 18.18 -14.18
N GLY A 48 -14.25 17.70 -13.54
CA GLY A 48 -14.24 16.43 -12.80
C GLY A 48 -13.91 15.25 -13.70
N PHE A 49 -14.51 15.17 -14.89
CA PHE A 49 -14.25 14.12 -15.89
C PHE A 49 -12.78 14.12 -16.33
N VAL A 50 -12.25 15.27 -16.74
CA VAL A 50 -10.84 15.39 -17.15
C VAL A 50 -9.90 14.99 -16.02
N LEU A 51 -10.16 15.44 -14.79
CA LEU A 51 -9.36 15.06 -13.63
C LEU A 51 -9.42 13.56 -13.33
N CYS A 52 -10.59 12.92 -13.41
CA CYS A 52 -10.72 11.46 -13.29
C CYS A 52 -9.82 10.72 -14.28
N PHE A 53 -9.85 11.14 -15.56
CA PHE A 53 -9.01 10.54 -16.61
C PHE A 53 -7.53 10.77 -16.36
N LEU A 54 -7.13 11.99 -15.99
CA LEU A 54 -5.73 12.30 -15.66
C LEU A 54 -5.23 11.45 -14.49
N LEU A 55 -6.03 11.32 -13.42
CA LEU A 55 -5.68 10.53 -12.25
C LEU A 55 -5.57 9.03 -12.56
N ALA A 56 -6.45 8.50 -13.41
CA ALA A 56 -6.36 7.11 -13.87
C ALA A 56 -5.13 6.88 -14.77
N PHE A 57 -4.85 7.81 -15.69
CA PHE A 57 -3.66 7.77 -16.54
C PHE A 57 -2.36 7.79 -15.73
N PHE A 58 -2.32 8.55 -14.62
CA PHE A 58 -1.17 8.53 -13.71
C PHE A 58 -0.94 7.15 -13.09
N GLY A 59 -1.99 6.38 -12.81
CA GLY A 59 -1.89 4.99 -12.33
C GLY A 59 -1.20 4.07 -13.35
N VAL A 60 -1.48 4.26 -14.64
CA VAL A 60 -0.85 3.51 -15.74
C VAL A 60 0.61 3.92 -15.95
N ARG A 61 0.92 5.22 -15.93
CA ARG A 61 2.28 5.75 -16.11
C ARG A 61 3.29 5.17 -15.12
N LYS A 62 2.88 4.89 -13.87
CA LYS A 62 3.78 4.33 -12.85
C LYS A 62 4.34 2.95 -13.23
N ARG A 63 3.71 2.23 -14.16
CA ARG A 63 4.23 0.97 -14.74
C ARG A 63 5.18 1.19 -15.94
N TRP A 64 5.25 2.40 -16.49
CA TRP A 64 6.12 2.75 -17.61
C TRP A 64 7.39 3.43 -17.09
N TYR A 65 8.41 2.61 -16.89
CA TYR A 65 9.61 2.81 -16.05
C TYR A 65 10.67 3.80 -16.60
N ARG A 66 10.30 4.98 -17.14
CA ARG A 66 11.29 5.95 -17.69
C ARG A 66 10.92 7.43 -17.58
N SER A 67 10.28 7.86 -16.49
CA SER A 67 9.90 9.27 -16.33
C SER A 67 10.72 9.98 -15.25
N THR A 68 11.40 11.07 -15.62
CA THR A 68 12.10 12.03 -14.73
C THR A 68 11.20 13.14 -14.17
N PHE A 69 9.93 13.22 -14.56
CA PHE A 69 8.99 14.22 -14.05
C PHE A 69 8.47 13.85 -12.67
N GLY A 70 8.91 14.56 -11.63
CA GLY A 70 8.35 14.54 -10.26
C GLY A 70 8.70 13.29 -9.42
N THR A 71 8.81 13.45 -8.10
CA THR A 71 9.11 12.33 -7.18
C THR A 71 7.88 11.45 -6.94
N VAL A 72 8.07 10.16 -6.64
CA VAL A 72 6.97 9.22 -6.33
C VAL A 72 6.06 9.74 -5.20
N GLU A 73 6.66 10.42 -4.22
CA GLU A 73 5.94 11.07 -3.14
C GLU A 73 5.07 12.23 -3.63
N GLN A 74 5.59 13.13 -4.47
CA GLN A 74 4.82 14.23 -5.07
C GLN A 74 3.62 13.69 -5.85
N TRP A 75 3.82 12.62 -6.61
CA TRP A 75 2.75 11.96 -7.36
C TRP A 75 1.67 11.40 -6.45
N MET A 76 2.06 10.67 -5.40
CA MET A 76 1.10 10.14 -4.42
C MET A 76 0.28 11.25 -3.77
N GLN A 77 0.93 12.33 -3.32
CA GLN A 77 0.26 13.47 -2.70
C GLN A 77 -0.72 14.12 -3.69
N SER A 78 -0.28 14.38 -4.93
CA SER A 78 -1.15 14.94 -5.98
C SER A 78 -2.39 14.09 -6.22
N HIS A 79 -2.23 12.77 -6.29
CA HIS A 79 -3.31 11.83 -6.58
C HIS A 79 -4.37 11.82 -5.47
N ILE A 80 -3.94 11.83 -4.20
CA ILE A 80 -4.86 11.84 -3.05
C ILE A 80 -5.61 13.18 -3.00
N TYR A 81 -4.90 14.32 -3.06
CA TYR A 81 -5.52 15.63 -2.95
C TYR A 81 -6.46 15.92 -4.12
N LEU A 82 -6.04 15.63 -5.36
CA LEU A 82 -6.89 15.82 -6.54
C LEU A 82 -8.03 14.81 -6.60
N GLY A 83 -7.85 13.58 -6.12
CA GLY A 83 -8.93 12.58 -6.02
C GLY A 83 -10.04 13.04 -5.08
N VAL A 84 -9.69 13.56 -3.90
CA VAL A 84 -10.69 14.16 -2.98
C VAL A 84 -11.35 15.38 -3.62
N PHE A 85 -10.59 16.21 -4.32
CA PHE A 85 -11.13 17.39 -5.01
C PHE A 85 -12.12 17.02 -6.11
N VAL A 86 -11.87 15.94 -6.87
CA VAL A 86 -12.81 15.41 -7.88
C VAL A 86 -14.16 15.08 -7.27
N LEU A 87 -14.20 14.41 -6.11
CA LEU A 87 -15.46 14.09 -5.43
C LEU A 87 -16.26 15.36 -5.09
N ILE A 88 -15.58 16.40 -4.60
CA ILE A 88 -16.21 17.69 -4.25
C ILE A 88 -16.76 18.38 -5.50
N ILE A 89 -15.97 18.48 -6.57
CA ILE A 89 -16.40 19.09 -7.83
C ILE A 89 -17.57 18.35 -8.46
N LEU A 90 -17.61 17.01 -8.37
CA LEU A 90 -18.72 16.23 -8.91
C LEU A 90 -19.99 16.33 -8.04
N LEU A 91 -19.87 16.61 -6.75
CA LEU A 91 -21.01 17.00 -5.91
C LEU A 91 -21.56 18.38 -6.34
N PHE A 92 -20.68 19.34 -6.67
CA PHE A 92 -21.10 20.63 -7.23
C PHE A 92 -21.77 20.48 -8.60
N HIS A 93 -21.25 19.61 -9.46
CA HIS A 93 -21.89 19.24 -10.73
C HIS A 93 -23.29 18.68 -10.51
N ALA A 94 -23.48 17.75 -9.57
CA ALA A 94 -24.80 17.18 -9.30
C ALA A 94 -25.82 18.22 -8.81
N GLY A 95 -25.37 19.26 -8.10
CA GLY A 95 -26.23 20.30 -7.56
C GLY A 95 -27.30 19.79 -6.59
N GLY A 96 -27.06 18.61 -5.99
CA GLY A 96 -28.02 17.92 -5.11
C GLY A 96 -29.15 17.17 -5.83
N ARG A 97 -29.13 17.08 -7.17
CA ARG A 97 -30.16 16.34 -7.93
C ARG A 97 -29.68 14.94 -8.26
N PHE A 98 -30.40 13.94 -7.77
CA PHE A 98 -30.07 12.52 -7.90
C PHE A 98 -31.13 11.75 -8.72
N GLY A 99 -31.65 12.36 -9.78
CA GLY A 99 -32.72 11.79 -10.61
C GLY A 99 -32.26 10.75 -11.64
N ASP A 100 -31.00 10.85 -12.10
CA ASP A 100 -30.42 9.92 -13.07
C ASP A 100 -29.66 8.79 -12.34
N LYS A 101 -30.11 7.55 -12.55
CA LYS A 101 -29.51 6.34 -11.97
C LYS A 101 -28.05 6.17 -12.40
N VAL A 102 -27.70 6.52 -13.64
CA VAL A 102 -26.32 6.40 -14.16
C VAL A 102 -25.43 7.47 -13.51
N ALA A 103 -25.92 8.69 -13.38
CA ALA A 103 -25.22 9.77 -12.69
C ALA A 103 -24.93 9.42 -11.22
N VAL A 104 -25.95 8.93 -10.51
CA VAL A 104 -25.84 8.50 -9.10
C VAL A 104 -24.85 7.34 -8.96
N ALA A 105 -24.96 6.32 -9.82
CA ALA A 105 -24.03 5.19 -9.81
C ALA A 105 -22.58 5.64 -10.06
N THR A 106 -22.38 6.58 -11.00
CA THR A 106 -21.06 7.17 -11.29
C THR A 106 -20.53 7.89 -10.05
N LEU A 107 -21.34 8.72 -9.39
CA LEU A 107 -20.94 9.45 -8.17
C LEU A 107 -20.58 8.49 -7.01
N VAL A 108 -21.35 7.41 -6.82
CA VAL A 108 -21.06 6.37 -5.83
C VAL A 108 -19.74 5.67 -6.15
N LEU A 109 -19.48 5.34 -7.42
CA LEU A 109 -18.21 4.77 -7.85
C LEU A 109 -17.03 5.71 -7.58
N VAL A 110 -17.18 7.02 -7.85
CA VAL A 110 -16.17 8.03 -7.48
C VAL A 110 -15.90 7.97 -5.98
N ALA A 111 -16.95 8.00 -5.15
CA ALA A 111 -16.80 7.96 -3.70
C ALA A 111 -16.06 6.69 -3.24
N ILE A 112 -16.41 5.51 -3.77
CA ILE A 112 -15.73 4.24 -3.46
C ILE A 112 -14.24 4.29 -3.86
N VAL A 113 -13.93 4.78 -5.07
CA VAL A 113 -12.56 4.89 -5.55
C VAL A 113 -11.75 5.88 -4.70
N VAL A 114 -12.32 7.04 -4.35
CA VAL A 114 -11.65 8.03 -3.49
C VAL A 114 -11.41 7.49 -2.09
N LEU A 115 -12.42 6.89 -1.46
CA LEU A 115 -12.28 6.30 -0.12
C LEU A 115 -11.27 5.15 -0.10
N SER A 116 -11.32 4.25 -1.08
CA SER A 116 -10.33 3.18 -1.22
C SER A 116 -8.92 3.72 -1.51
N GLY A 117 -8.80 4.82 -2.24
CA GLY A 117 -7.52 5.53 -2.45
C GLY A 117 -6.94 6.11 -1.16
N ILE A 118 -7.77 6.72 -0.32
CA ILE A 118 -7.37 7.21 1.01
C ILE A 118 -6.91 6.03 1.90
N LEU A 119 -7.65 4.93 1.90
CA LEU A 119 -7.25 3.71 2.63
C LEU A 119 -5.90 3.16 2.12
N GLY A 120 -5.68 3.17 0.81
CA GLY A 120 -4.39 2.81 0.20
C GLY A 120 -3.24 3.71 0.64
N ALA A 121 -3.49 5.02 0.76
CA ALA A 121 -2.50 5.97 1.25
C ALA A 121 -2.15 5.74 2.73
N ILE A 122 -3.16 5.49 3.58
CA ILE A 122 -2.96 5.15 5.00
C ILE A 122 -2.15 3.86 5.12
N LEU A 123 -2.50 2.83 4.33
CA LEU A 123 -1.75 1.58 4.27
C LEU A 123 -0.29 1.86 3.86
N TYR A 124 -0.06 2.65 2.82
CA TYR A 124 1.28 3.00 2.34
C TYR A 124 2.14 3.74 3.37
N ILE A 125 1.56 4.59 4.22
CA ILE A 125 2.35 5.33 5.25
C ILE A 125 2.57 4.47 6.50
N THR A 126 1.60 3.62 6.84
CA THR A 126 1.65 2.79 8.05
C THR A 126 2.59 1.59 7.88
N VAL A 127 2.63 1.01 6.68
CA VAL A 127 3.39 -0.20 6.36
C VAL A 127 4.92 -0.03 6.50
N PRO A 128 5.56 1.02 5.94
CA PRO A 128 7.01 1.20 6.01
C PRO A 128 7.50 1.49 7.42
N ARG A 129 6.72 2.21 8.25
CA ARG A 129 7.13 2.59 9.62
C ARG A 129 7.33 1.40 10.55
N LEU A 130 6.68 0.27 10.26
CA LEU A 130 6.90 -1.00 10.97
C LEU A 130 8.17 -1.74 10.47
N LEU A 131 8.62 -1.45 9.25
CA LEU A 131 9.83 -2.00 8.64
C LEU A 131 11.08 -1.12 8.89
N THR A 132 10.93 0.21 9.07
CA THR A 132 12.08 1.14 9.16
C THR A 132 12.84 1.06 10.49
N GLU A 133 12.30 0.39 11.51
CA GLU A 133 13.10 0.00 12.69
C GLU A 133 14.12 -1.10 12.33
N VAL A 134 14.05 -1.64 11.11
CA VAL A 134 14.87 -2.71 10.55
C VAL A 134 15.37 -2.28 9.16
N GLU A 135 16.18 -1.23 9.12
CA GLU A 135 16.90 -0.81 7.91
C GLU A 135 17.80 -1.94 7.40
N SER A 136 17.46 -2.53 6.26
CA SER A 136 18.44 -3.15 5.37
C SER A 136 18.02 -2.84 3.93
N ASN A 137 18.91 -2.21 3.16
CA ASN A 137 18.75 -1.91 1.72
C ASN A 137 18.72 -3.15 0.82
N LEU A 138 18.53 -4.33 1.40
CA LEU A 138 18.60 -5.61 0.71
C LEU A 138 17.25 -5.91 0.05
N THR A 139 17.30 -6.26 -1.22
CA THR A 139 16.18 -6.81 -1.99
C THR A 139 15.74 -8.15 -1.43
N VAL A 140 14.52 -8.58 -1.76
CA VAL A 140 13.98 -9.89 -1.33
C VAL A 140 14.90 -11.03 -1.77
N ASP A 141 15.51 -10.92 -2.95
CA ASP A 141 16.42 -11.92 -3.50
C ASP A 141 17.74 -11.98 -2.71
N GLU A 142 18.30 -10.83 -2.34
CA GLU A 142 19.50 -10.76 -1.49
C GLU A 142 19.24 -11.32 -0.09
N VAL A 143 18.07 -11.05 0.49
CA VAL A 143 17.68 -11.61 1.79
C VAL A 143 17.51 -13.12 1.70
N SER A 144 16.89 -13.63 0.62
CA SER A 144 16.74 -15.06 0.37
C SER A 144 18.10 -15.75 0.23
N GLU A 145 19.03 -15.15 -0.50
CA GLU A 145 20.38 -15.67 -0.66
C GLU A 145 21.14 -15.70 0.67
N GLN A 146 21.05 -14.65 1.48
CA GLN A 146 21.65 -14.64 2.83
C GLN A 146 21.05 -15.73 3.73
N ILE A 147 19.74 -15.96 3.69
CA ILE A 147 19.08 -17.05 4.43
C ILE A 147 19.64 -18.40 4.00
N ASN A 148 19.85 -18.61 2.70
CA ASN A 148 20.45 -19.83 2.15
C ASN A 148 21.91 -19.99 2.58
N GLN A 149 22.70 -18.92 2.56
CA GLN A 149 24.10 -18.93 3.00
C GLN A 149 24.22 -19.28 4.49
N LEU A 150 23.40 -18.67 5.35
CA LEU A 150 23.36 -19.02 6.77
C LEU A 150 22.90 -20.47 6.98
N GLY A 151 21.95 -20.96 6.18
CA GLY A 151 21.56 -22.37 6.19
C GLY A 151 22.73 -23.31 5.87
N LYS A 152 23.52 -23.01 4.84
CA LYS A 152 24.74 -23.75 4.49
C LYS A 152 25.79 -23.66 5.60
N GLN A 153 25.95 -22.51 6.25
CA GLN A 153 26.86 -22.34 7.36
C GLN A 153 26.45 -23.18 8.58
N MET A 154 25.17 -23.20 8.94
CA MET A 154 24.65 -24.07 10.00
C MET A 154 24.96 -25.55 9.72
N ALA A 155 24.73 -26.00 8.48
CA ALA A 155 25.00 -27.38 8.06
C ALA A 155 26.50 -27.74 8.14
N ARG A 156 27.39 -26.80 7.81
CA ARG A 156 28.85 -26.96 7.95
C ARG A 156 29.27 -27.09 9.40
N ILE A 157 28.75 -26.23 10.29
CA ILE A 157 29.05 -26.27 11.73
C ILE A 157 28.60 -27.60 12.34
N SER A 158 27.44 -28.11 11.94
CA SER A 158 26.89 -29.38 12.43
C SER A 158 27.51 -30.64 11.83
N SER A 159 28.32 -30.54 10.79
CA SER A 159 28.84 -31.71 10.08
C SER A 159 29.82 -32.50 10.97
N GLY A 160 29.61 -33.81 11.09
CA GLY A 160 30.50 -34.70 11.85
C GLY A 160 30.42 -34.56 13.38
N ARG A 161 29.43 -33.83 13.91
CA ARG A 161 29.25 -33.61 15.36
C ARG A 161 28.48 -34.74 16.05
N SER A 162 28.40 -34.69 17.38
CA SER A 162 27.74 -35.71 18.21
C SER A 162 26.21 -35.79 18.02
N ALA A 163 25.61 -36.95 18.27
CA ALA A 163 24.16 -37.14 18.14
C ALA A 163 23.28 -36.12 18.94
N PRO A 164 23.67 -35.66 20.15
CA PRO A 164 23.00 -34.53 20.81
C PRO A 164 23.05 -33.22 20.01
N PHE A 165 24.20 -32.89 19.42
CA PHE A 165 24.38 -31.70 18.58
C PHE A 165 23.45 -31.74 17.36
N GLN A 166 23.44 -32.87 16.63
CA GLN A 166 22.60 -33.05 15.45
C GLN A 166 21.12 -32.90 15.77
N ARG A 167 20.66 -33.38 16.93
CA ARG A 167 19.27 -33.20 17.39
C ARG A 167 18.90 -31.73 17.58
N ILE A 168 19.79 -30.94 18.16
CA ILE A 168 19.58 -29.48 18.33
C ILE A 168 19.56 -28.80 16.97
N TYR A 169 20.50 -29.12 16.08
CA TYR A 169 20.51 -28.62 14.71
C TYR A 169 19.20 -28.91 13.97
N GLU A 170 18.73 -30.17 13.98
CA GLU A 170 17.47 -30.55 13.34
C GLU A 170 16.27 -29.80 13.92
N GLN A 171 16.21 -29.63 15.25
CA GLN A 171 15.15 -28.87 15.88
C GLN A 171 15.15 -27.41 15.39
N LEU A 172 16.32 -26.76 15.36
CA LEU A 172 16.45 -25.39 14.86
C LEU A 172 16.00 -25.29 13.40
N ILE A 173 16.43 -26.22 12.54
CA ILE A 173 16.02 -26.24 11.13
C ILE A 173 14.50 -26.41 11.00
N ARG A 174 13.87 -27.29 11.78
CA ARG A 174 12.41 -27.50 11.78
C ARG A 174 11.64 -26.27 12.24
N GLU A 175 12.13 -25.57 13.26
CA GLU A 175 11.54 -24.31 13.72
C GLU A 175 11.68 -23.17 12.70
N LEU A 176 12.78 -23.18 11.93
CA LEU A 176 13.09 -22.18 10.91
C LEU A 176 12.45 -22.50 9.55
N SER A 177 12.07 -23.75 9.29
CA SER A 177 11.33 -24.14 8.08
C SER A 177 9.86 -23.75 8.24
N PRO A 178 9.35 -22.75 7.49
CA PRO A 178 7.94 -22.40 7.58
C PRO A 178 7.11 -23.55 7.00
N GLY A 179 6.32 -24.23 7.83
CA GLY A 179 5.21 -25.03 7.32
C GLY A 179 4.24 -24.14 6.54
N TRP A 180 3.48 -24.69 5.60
CA TRP A 180 2.55 -23.93 4.76
C TRP A 180 1.51 -23.11 5.57
N LEU A 181 1.19 -23.55 6.80
CA LEU A 181 0.34 -22.83 7.78
C LEU A 181 1.12 -21.90 8.73
N ALA A 182 2.43 -22.07 8.88
CA ALA A 182 3.26 -21.24 9.76
C ALA A 182 3.33 -19.80 9.26
N GLY A 183 3.25 -19.60 7.94
CA GLY A 183 3.08 -18.29 7.32
C GLY A 183 1.91 -17.52 7.94
N TRP A 184 0.70 -18.07 7.89
CA TRP A 184 -0.50 -17.46 8.47
C TRP A 184 -0.42 -17.28 9.99
N ARG A 185 0.12 -18.26 10.71
CA ARG A 185 0.27 -18.16 12.17
C ARG A 185 1.23 -17.05 12.59
N LEU A 186 2.33 -16.84 11.86
CA LEU A 186 3.28 -15.75 12.09
C LEU A 186 2.75 -14.38 11.67
N LEU A 187 1.81 -14.34 10.71
CA LEU A 187 1.10 -13.12 10.30
C LEU A 187 0.08 -12.65 11.35
N PHE A 188 -0.64 -13.56 12.01
CA PHE A 188 -1.61 -13.19 13.05
C PHE A 188 -1.04 -13.25 14.47
N SER A 189 0.11 -13.90 14.65
CA SER A 189 0.86 -13.83 15.90
C SER A 189 1.30 -12.40 16.10
N ARG A 190 0.68 -11.73 17.08
CA ARG A 190 1.23 -10.53 17.71
C ARG A 190 2.55 -10.99 18.33
N MET A 191 3.63 -10.89 17.55
CA MET A 191 4.95 -11.30 17.99
C MET A 191 5.30 -10.32 19.10
N ARG A 192 4.99 -10.74 20.33
CA ARG A 192 5.51 -10.10 21.52
C ARG A 192 7.00 -10.05 21.23
N ARG A 193 7.56 -8.84 21.17
CA ARG A 193 9.00 -8.58 21.24
C ARG A 193 9.48 -9.01 22.64
N GLY A 194 9.04 -10.18 23.11
CA GLY A 194 9.64 -10.86 24.21
C GLY A 194 11.05 -11.10 23.76
N LYS A 195 12.01 -10.75 24.60
CA LYS A 195 13.34 -11.33 24.58
C LYS A 195 13.13 -12.76 24.12
N ALA A 196 13.69 -13.13 22.95
CA ALA A 196 13.76 -14.53 22.58
C ALA A 196 14.12 -15.23 23.89
N PRO A 197 13.31 -16.19 24.38
CA PRO A 197 13.71 -16.89 25.59
C PRO A 197 15.17 -17.18 25.35
N LEU A 198 16.04 -16.78 26.27
CA LEU A 198 17.32 -17.43 26.37
C LEU A 198 16.91 -18.89 26.51
N ALA A 199 16.72 -19.57 25.38
CA ALA A 199 16.21 -20.91 25.26
C ALA A 199 17.36 -21.66 25.86
N ASP A 200 17.20 -21.93 27.15
CA ASP A 200 18.23 -21.86 28.16
C ASP A 200 19.57 -22.32 27.57
N TRP A 201 20.37 -21.35 27.06
CA TRP A 201 21.52 -21.67 26.20
C TRP A 201 22.49 -22.53 27.00
N THR A 202 22.53 -22.26 28.30
CA THR A 202 23.12 -23.07 29.36
C THR A 202 22.65 -24.51 29.36
N ASN A 203 21.33 -24.78 29.31
CA ASN A 203 20.82 -26.14 29.24
C ASN A 203 21.17 -26.80 27.91
N LEU A 204 21.04 -26.11 26.77
CA LEU A 204 21.42 -26.67 25.47
C LEU A 204 22.91 -27.00 25.38
N LEU A 205 23.77 -26.16 25.95
CA LEU A 205 25.22 -26.37 26.02
C LEU A 205 25.58 -27.53 26.96
N SER A 206 24.78 -27.76 28.02
CA SER A 206 25.00 -28.88 28.95
C SER A 206 24.69 -30.25 28.34
N LEU A 207 23.92 -30.31 27.25
CA LEU A 207 23.57 -31.54 26.54
C LEU A 207 24.67 -32.04 25.60
N VAL A 208 25.71 -31.24 25.39
CA VAL A 208 26.78 -31.49 24.41
C VAL A 208 28.14 -31.54 25.14
N GLN A 209 29.08 -32.30 24.59
CA GLN A 209 30.43 -32.42 25.15
C GLN A 209 31.15 -31.05 25.16
N LYS A 210 32.06 -30.85 26.13
CA LYS A 210 32.71 -29.54 26.37
C LYS A 210 33.51 -29.02 25.16
N ASP A 211 34.06 -29.93 24.37
CA ASP A 211 34.82 -29.65 23.15
C ASP A 211 33.94 -29.13 22.00
N GLU A 212 32.64 -29.47 21.97
CA GLU A 212 31.69 -29.03 20.94
C GLU A 212 30.82 -27.82 21.38
N GLN A 213 30.98 -27.35 22.62
CA GLN A 213 30.17 -26.26 23.17
C GLN A 213 30.38 -24.93 22.43
N GLU A 214 31.59 -24.67 21.94
CA GLU A 214 31.89 -23.44 21.22
C GLU A 214 31.22 -23.44 19.84
N GLU A 215 31.25 -24.56 19.12
CA GLU A 215 30.54 -24.71 17.86
C GLU A 215 29.02 -24.67 18.04
N LEU A 216 28.50 -25.18 19.16
CA LEU A 216 27.08 -25.05 19.45
C LEU A 216 26.70 -23.59 19.68
N ARG A 217 27.52 -22.80 20.39
CA ARG A 217 27.31 -21.35 20.52
C ARG A 217 27.29 -20.67 19.15
N GLN A 218 28.25 -21.00 18.28
CA GLN A 218 28.29 -20.47 16.92
C GLN A 218 27.03 -20.86 16.13
N LEU A 219 26.59 -22.12 16.19
CA LEU A 219 25.37 -22.58 15.54
C LEU A 219 24.14 -21.79 16.03
N LEU A 220 24.01 -21.58 17.33
CA LEU A 220 22.90 -20.86 17.92
C LEU A 220 22.91 -19.36 17.55
N VAL A 221 24.09 -18.74 17.41
CA VAL A 221 24.21 -17.36 16.91
C VAL A 221 23.76 -17.28 15.45
N VAL A 222 24.24 -18.18 14.60
CA VAL A 222 23.88 -18.23 13.16
C VAL A 222 22.38 -18.53 12.98
N SER A 223 21.82 -19.45 13.79
CA SER A 223 20.39 -19.78 13.75
C SER A 223 19.51 -18.58 14.11
N ARG A 224 19.94 -17.78 15.08
CA ARG A 224 19.26 -16.52 15.47
C ARG A 224 19.31 -15.49 14.34
N GLN A 225 20.46 -15.30 13.70
CA GLN A 225 20.59 -14.41 12.54
C GLN A 225 19.67 -14.85 11.39
N ARG A 226 19.65 -16.16 11.08
CA ARG A 226 18.77 -16.72 10.05
C ARG A 226 17.28 -16.52 10.38
N LYS A 227 16.89 -16.74 11.64
CA LYS A 227 15.52 -16.50 12.13
C LYS A 227 15.08 -15.07 11.91
N GLU A 228 15.96 -14.13 12.23
CA GLU A 228 15.68 -12.70 12.10
C GLU A 228 15.47 -12.31 10.63
N LEU A 229 16.31 -12.80 9.72
CA LEU A 229 16.14 -12.57 8.28
C LEU A 229 14.86 -13.20 7.73
N LEU A 230 14.50 -14.42 8.14
CA LEU A 230 13.25 -15.06 7.74
C LEU A 230 12.04 -14.23 8.17
N ILE A 231 12.03 -13.76 9.42
CA ILE A 231 10.96 -12.90 9.93
C ILE A 231 10.86 -11.62 9.09
N ARG A 232 11.99 -10.98 8.78
CA ARG A 232 12.05 -9.78 7.94
C ARG A 232 11.46 -10.04 6.54
N LEU A 233 11.86 -11.12 5.88
CA LEU A 233 11.36 -11.50 4.56
C LEU A 233 9.84 -11.73 4.59
N MET A 234 9.34 -12.42 5.62
CA MET A 234 7.90 -12.66 5.79
C MET A 234 7.10 -11.37 5.97
N TYR A 235 7.61 -10.43 6.77
CA TYR A 235 6.97 -9.12 6.92
C TYR A 235 6.95 -8.37 5.59
N GLN A 236 8.10 -8.25 4.91
CA GLN A 236 8.19 -7.61 3.60
C GLN A 236 7.19 -8.23 2.61
N GLN A 237 7.11 -9.56 2.54
CA GLN A 237 6.20 -10.26 1.66
C GLN A 237 4.72 -10.01 2.01
N ARG A 238 4.35 -10.01 3.30
CA ARG A 238 3.00 -9.68 3.73
C ARG A 238 2.60 -8.29 3.24
N TYR A 239 3.47 -7.32 3.45
CA TYR A 239 3.18 -5.94 3.12
C TYR A 239 3.00 -5.74 1.63
N LYS A 240 3.86 -6.39 0.82
CA LYS A 240 3.68 -6.48 -0.62
C LYS A 240 2.32 -7.09 -0.97
N ASN A 241 1.95 -8.22 -0.37
CA ASN A 241 0.67 -8.88 -0.62
C ASN A 241 -0.54 -8.00 -0.25
N ILE A 242 -0.50 -7.26 0.87
CA ILE A 242 -1.61 -6.37 1.26
C ILE A 242 -1.74 -5.21 0.26
N LEU A 243 -0.62 -4.61 -0.16
CA LEU A 243 -0.63 -3.54 -1.17
C LEU A 243 -1.11 -4.04 -2.54
N GLU A 244 -0.71 -5.25 -2.94
CA GLU A 244 -1.17 -5.91 -4.16
C GLU A 244 -2.67 -6.23 -4.10
N PHE A 245 -3.16 -6.73 -2.97
CA PHE A 245 -4.59 -6.98 -2.76
C PHE A 245 -5.40 -5.68 -2.83
N TRP A 246 -4.92 -4.60 -2.22
CA TRP A 246 -5.54 -3.29 -2.34
C TRP A 246 -5.61 -2.82 -3.80
N LEU A 247 -4.52 -2.95 -4.56
CA LEU A 247 -4.51 -2.63 -5.99
C LEU A 247 -5.51 -3.47 -6.79
N TYR A 248 -5.65 -4.75 -6.45
CA TYR A 248 -6.59 -5.67 -7.09
C TYR A 248 -8.05 -5.25 -6.88
N ILE A 249 -8.36 -4.51 -5.81
CA ILE A 249 -9.69 -3.95 -5.58
C ILE A 249 -9.80 -2.56 -6.23
N HIS A 250 -8.86 -1.66 -5.95
CA HIS A 250 -8.96 -0.26 -6.34
C HIS A 250 -8.94 -0.06 -7.87
N VAL A 251 -8.13 -0.82 -8.61
CA VAL A 251 -7.98 -0.67 -10.06
C VAL A 251 -9.25 -1.09 -10.82
N PRO A 252 -9.88 -2.25 -10.57
CA PRO A 252 -11.17 -2.59 -11.21
C PRO A 252 -12.28 -1.57 -10.94
N PHE A 253 -12.40 -1.05 -9.72
CA PHE A 253 -13.37 0.01 -9.43
C PHE A 253 -13.06 1.31 -10.19
N THR A 254 -11.77 1.62 -10.40
CA THR A 254 -11.37 2.77 -11.23
C THR A 254 -11.74 2.56 -12.70
N ILE A 255 -11.55 1.36 -13.24
CA ILE A 255 -11.95 1.03 -14.62
C ILE A 255 -13.48 1.13 -14.75
N LEU A 256 -14.22 0.55 -13.81
CA LEU A 256 -15.68 0.61 -13.78
C LEU A 256 -16.18 2.06 -13.68
N LEU A 257 -15.52 2.89 -12.85
CA LEU A 257 -15.79 4.33 -12.77
C LEU A 257 -15.61 5.01 -14.12
N LEU A 258 -14.50 4.79 -14.82
CA LEU A 258 -14.25 5.42 -16.13
C LEU A 258 -15.32 5.02 -17.16
N LEU A 259 -15.71 3.75 -17.18
CA LEU A 259 -16.77 3.26 -18.06
C LEU A 259 -18.10 3.96 -17.76
N PHE A 260 -18.50 4.03 -16.49
CA PHE A 260 -19.73 4.71 -16.08
C PHE A 260 -19.69 6.22 -16.36
N ALA A 261 -18.54 6.86 -16.16
CA ALA A 261 -18.36 8.27 -16.48
C ALA A 261 -18.50 8.54 -17.98
N ILE A 262 -17.91 7.71 -18.85
CA ILE A 262 -18.09 7.80 -20.30
C ILE A 262 -19.56 7.59 -20.66
N LEU A 263 -20.21 6.55 -20.12
CA LEU A 263 -21.61 6.26 -20.39
C LEU A 263 -22.53 7.40 -19.95
N HIS A 264 -22.29 8.00 -18.78
CA HIS A 264 -23.05 9.14 -18.30
C HIS A 264 -22.91 10.34 -19.24
N VAL A 265 -21.67 10.70 -19.61
CA VAL A 265 -21.41 11.80 -20.54
C VAL A 265 -22.06 11.54 -21.90
N ALA A 266 -21.90 10.33 -22.45
CA ALA A 266 -22.50 9.94 -23.73
C ALA A 266 -24.04 9.97 -23.67
N ALA A 267 -24.64 9.49 -22.59
CA ALA A 267 -26.09 9.52 -22.40
C ALA A 267 -26.62 10.97 -22.33
N VAL A 268 -25.91 11.87 -21.66
CA VAL A 268 -26.27 13.30 -21.62
C VAL A 268 -26.16 13.93 -23.01
N PHE A 269 -25.13 13.61 -23.81
CA PHE A 269 -25.03 14.13 -25.18
C PHE A 269 -26.07 13.55 -26.15
N TYR A 270 -26.45 12.27 -25.98
CA TYR A 270 -27.37 11.59 -26.88
C TYR A 270 -28.85 11.87 -26.54
N TYR A 271 -29.22 11.83 -25.26
CA TYR A 271 -30.59 12.02 -24.79
C TYR A 271 -30.87 13.43 -24.26
N GLY A 272 -29.83 14.15 -23.84
CA GLY A 272 -29.98 15.52 -23.36
C GLY A 272 -30.14 16.48 -24.53
N ARG A 273 -31.30 17.13 -24.63
CA ARG A 273 -31.40 18.41 -25.33
C ARG A 273 -30.58 19.42 -24.52
N ILE A 274 -29.30 19.57 -24.84
CA ILE A 274 -28.49 20.68 -24.36
C ILE A 274 -29.03 21.92 -25.09
N SER A 275 -30.06 22.56 -24.52
CA SER A 275 -30.53 23.86 -24.97
C SER A 275 -29.51 24.90 -24.52
N TRP A 276 -28.68 25.34 -25.46
CA TRP A 276 -27.77 26.47 -25.30
C TRP A 276 -28.51 27.79 -25.11
#